data_AF-A0A1J7GPE3-F1
#
_entry.id   AF-A0A1J7GPE3-F1
#
_cell.length_a   1.000
_cell.length_b   1.000
_cell.length_c   1.000
_cell.angle_alpha   90.00
_cell.angle_beta   90.00
_cell.angle_gamma   90.00
#
_symmetry.space_group_name_H-M   'P 1'
#
loop_
_entity.id
_entity.type
_entity.pdbx_description
1 polymer ?
#
loop_
_entity_poly.entity_id
_entity_poly.type
_entity_poly.pdbx_seq_one_letter_code
_entity_poly.pdbx_strand_id
1 'polypeptide(L)'
;MANSENSSKKFVDGEISYNESQELEDEEAFSYTTQLGFSIVLSMSLQSAIELGVFDILQKAGPGAQLSAKQIASQLSCKNP
;
A
#
# COMPACT_ATOMS: atom_id res chain seq x y z
N MET A 1 -0.86 38.55 23.92
CA MET A 1 -1.62 37.82 24.96
C MET A 1 -2.64 36.93 24.28
N ALA A 2 -2.71 35.69 24.75
CA ALA A 2 -3.37 34.53 24.15
C ALA A 2 -4.91 34.57 24.19
N ASN A 3 -5.51 33.92 23.19
CA ASN A 3 -6.44 32.77 23.28
C ASN A 3 -7.07 32.62 21.90
N SER A 4 -6.59 31.76 21.00
CA SER A 4 -6.51 30.29 21.10
C SER A 4 -7.83 29.66 21.54
N GLU A 5 -8.37 28.86 20.62
CA GLU A 5 -9.30 27.76 20.88
C GLU A 5 -10.70 28.12 21.37
N ASN A 6 -11.59 28.32 20.40
CA ASN A 6 -12.92 27.72 20.52
C ASN A 6 -13.13 26.77 19.34
N SER A 7 -12.34 25.68 19.33
CA SER A 7 -12.61 24.53 18.48
C SER A 7 -13.81 23.78 19.05
N SER A 8 -14.93 23.89 18.35
CA SER A 8 -15.95 22.86 18.12
C SER A 8 -16.14 21.80 19.21
N LYS A 9 -16.47 22.20 20.45
CA LYS A 9 -16.97 21.26 21.47
C LYS A 9 -18.48 21.14 21.35
N LYS A 10 -18.96 19.98 20.94
CA LYS A 10 -20.38 19.62 20.97
C LYS A 10 -20.52 18.29 21.71
N PHE A 11 -21.00 18.41 22.94
CA PHE A 11 -21.32 17.33 23.86
C PHE A 11 -22.72 16.83 23.57
N VAL A 12 -22.90 15.54 23.28
CA VAL A 12 -24.21 14.86 23.22
C VAL A 12 -23.97 13.36 23.47
N ASP A 13 -24.29 12.74 24.62
CA ASP A 13 -25.01 13.21 25.82
C ASP A 13 -24.34 12.69 27.11
N GLY A 14 -23.15 13.21 27.41
CA GLY A 14 -22.11 12.39 28.04
C GLY A 14 -21.27 11.61 27.03
N GLU A 15 -21.54 11.75 25.73
CA GLU A 15 -20.65 11.34 24.65
C GLU A 15 -20.23 12.54 23.78
N ILE A 16 -19.02 12.48 23.25
CA ILE A 16 -18.41 13.50 22.38
C ILE A 16 -18.36 12.87 20.98
N SER A 17 -19.25 13.28 20.08
CA SER A 17 -19.30 12.76 18.71
C SER A 17 -18.82 13.81 17.70
N TYR A 18 -17.53 14.19 17.78
CA TYR A 18 -16.88 15.07 16.79
C TYR A 18 -15.39 14.76 16.55
N ASN A 19 -14.78 13.79 17.25
CA ASN A 19 -13.37 13.42 17.05
C ASN A 19 -13.20 12.22 16.11
N GLU A 20 -14.04 11.20 16.22
CA GLU A 20 -13.88 9.95 15.46
C GLU A 20 -13.98 10.16 13.94
N SER A 21 -14.93 10.98 13.47
CA SER A 21 -15.07 11.25 12.03
C SER A 21 -13.89 12.04 11.45
N GLN A 22 -13.30 12.96 12.22
CA GLN A 22 -12.11 13.70 11.77
C GLN A 22 -10.86 12.82 11.81
N GLU A 23 -10.70 11.99 12.84
CA GLU A 23 -9.58 11.04 12.93
C GLU A 23 -9.59 10.04 11.76
N LEU A 24 -10.76 9.55 11.35
CA LEU A 24 -10.91 8.70 10.18
C LEU A 24 -10.55 9.44 8.87
N GLU A 25 -10.97 10.70 8.74
CA GLU A 25 -10.62 11.56 7.60
C GLU A 25 -9.10 11.79 7.51
N ASP A 26 -8.45 12.05 8.64
CA ASP A 26 -7.00 12.25 8.73
C ASP A 26 -6.23 10.95 8.42
N GLU A 27 -6.71 9.80 8.89
CA GLU A 27 -6.12 8.48 8.58
C GLU A 27 -6.26 8.13 7.09
N GLU A 28 -7.41 8.42 6.48
CA GLU A 28 -7.63 8.24 5.04
C GLU A 28 -6.74 9.18 4.22
N ALA A 29 -6.64 10.45 4.61
CA ALA A 29 -5.76 11.42 3.96
C ALA A 29 -4.29 11.00 4.08
N PHE A 30 -3.85 10.52 5.24
CA PHE A 30 -2.51 9.99 5.45
C PHE A 30 -2.24 8.76 4.58
N SER A 31 -3.19 7.82 4.51
CA SER A 31 -3.09 6.63 3.67
C SER A 31 -3.00 7.00 2.19
N TYR A 32 -3.82 7.94 1.74
CA TYR A 32 -3.83 8.43 0.36
C TYR A 32 -2.51 9.12 -0.01
N THR A 33 -2.00 10.02 0.83
CA THR A 33 -0.71 10.68 0.59
C THR A 33 0.45 9.69 0.62
N THR A 34 0.39 8.68 1.49
CA THR A 34 1.36 7.57 1.53
C THR A 34 1.34 6.79 0.19
N GLN A 35 0.15 6.45 -0.31
CA GLN A 35 0.02 5.79 -1.61
C GLN A 35 0.56 6.65 -2.76
N LEU A 36 0.30 7.96 -2.75
CA LEU A 36 0.86 8.88 -3.74
C LEU A 36 2.39 8.97 -3.64
N GLY A 37 2.93 9.05 -2.42
CA GLY A 37 4.37 9.09 -2.16
C GLY A 37 5.09 7.83 -2.63
N PHE A 38 4.45 6.65 -2.51
CA PHE A 38 4.97 5.38 -2.98
C PHE A 38 4.42 4.94 -4.35
N SER A 39 3.76 5.82 -5.09
CA SER A 39 3.13 5.49 -6.39
C SER A 39 4.11 4.90 -7.41
N ILE A 40 5.39 5.28 -7.34
CA ILE A 40 6.45 4.76 -8.22
C ILE A 40 6.79 3.28 -7.94
N VAL A 41 6.55 2.78 -6.73
CA VAL A 41 6.93 1.43 -6.31
C VAL A 41 6.23 0.38 -7.16
N LEU A 42 4.95 0.57 -7.48
CA LEU A 42 4.19 -0.36 -8.33
C LEU A 42 4.81 -0.45 -9.73
N SER A 43 5.08 0.70 -10.35
CA SER A 43 5.61 0.75 -11.72
C SER A 43 7.00 0.12 -11.81
N MET A 44 7.89 0.45 -10.88
CA MET A 44 9.25 -0.10 -10.83
C MET A 44 9.23 -1.60 -10.51
N SER A 45 8.40 -2.05 -9.56
CA SER A 45 8.29 -3.47 -9.21
C SER A 45 7.78 -4.30 -10.38
N LEU A 46 6.78 -3.79 -11.11
CA LEU A 46 6.25 -4.43 -12.31
C LEU A 46 7.31 -4.50 -13.40
N GLN A 47 8.03 -3.40 -13.65
CA GLN A 47 9.12 -3.37 -14.62
C GLN A 47 10.20 -4.41 -14.29
N SER A 48 10.67 -4.46 -13.04
CA SER A 48 11.64 -5.48 -12.62
C SER A 48 11.11 -6.91 -12.76
N ALA A 49 9.83 -7.16 -12.47
CA ALA A 49 9.23 -8.48 -12.66
C ALA A 49 9.18 -8.90 -14.14
N ILE A 50 8.96 -7.95 -15.05
CA ILE A 50 9.05 -8.15 -16.51
C ILE A 50 10.49 -8.46 -16.91
N GLU A 51 11.45 -7.62 -16.50
CA GLU A 51 12.87 -7.77 -16.85
C GLU A 51 13.48 -9.08 -16.32
N LEU A 52 13.03 -9.55 -15.15
CA LEU A 52 13.40 -10.85 -14.59
C LEU A 52 12.75 -12.05 -15.30
N GLY A 53 11.74 -11.83 -16.15
CA GLY A 53 11.02 -12.90 -16.82
C GLY A 53 10.05 -13.67 -15.92
N VAL A 54 9.56 -13.04 -14.83
CA VAL A 54 8.60 -13.69 -13.91
C VAL A 54 7.31 -14.06 -14.63
N PHE A 55 6.82 -13.18 -15.51
CA PHE A 55 5.62 -13.46 -16.31
C PHE A 55 5.82 -14.59 -17.31
N ASP A 56 7.02 -14.75 -17.87
CA ASP A 56 7.35 -15.87 -18.75
C ASP A 56 7.34 -17.20 -17.99
N ILE A 57 7.84 -17.20 -16.75
CA ILE A 57 7.79 -18.37 -15.85
C ILE A 57 6.33 -18.74 -15.56
N LEU A 58 5.49 -17.77 -15.22
CA LEU A 58 4.07 -17.99 -14.98
C LEU A 58 3.34 -18.49 -16.23
N GLN A 59 3.62 -17.90 -17.40
CA GLN A 59 3.05 -18.33 -18.67
C GLN A 59 3.39 -19.79 -18.99
N LYS A 60 4.65 -20.19 -18.78
CA LYS A 60 5.12 -21.57 -19.00
C LYS A 60 4.48 -22.58 -18.05
N ALA A 61 4.11 -22.18 -16.85
CA ALA A 61 3.41 -23.04 -15.89
C ALA A 61 1.96 -23.34 -16.30
N GLY A 62 1.37 -22.48 -17.13
CA GLY A 62 0.04 -22.65 -17.71
C GLY A 62 -1.09 -21.99 -16.91
N PRO A 63 -2.29 -21.88 -17.50
CA PRO A 63 -3.44 -21.21 -16.87
C PRO A 63 -3.84 -21.86 -15.55
N GLY A 64 -4.05 -21.04 -14.51
CA GLY A 64 -4.46 -21.51 -13.19
C GLY A 64 -3.36 -22.20 -12.36
N ALA A 65 -2.15 -22.34 -12.89
CA ALA A 65 -1.02 -22.85 -12.12
C ALA A 65 -0.63 -21.87 -11.02
N GLN A 66 -0.44 -22.38 -9.81
CA GLN A 66 0.04 -21.60 -8.67
C GLN A 66 1.48 -22.01 -8.38
N LEU A 67 2.39 -21.04 -8.44
CA LEU A 67 3.79 -21.22 -8.10
C LEU A 67 4.11 -20.51 -6.79
N SER A 68 4.88 -21.16 -5.93
CA SER A 68 5.51 -20.50 -4.80
C SER A 68 6.63 -19.58 -5.25
N ALA A 69 6.99 -18.59 -4.42
CA ALA A 69 8.15 -17.72 -4.66
C ALA A 69 9.44 -18.51 -4.88
N LYS A 70 9.64 -19.63 -4.16
CA LYS A 70 10.80 -20.51 -4.33
C LYS A 70 10.85 -21.15 -5.72
N GLN A 71 9.71 -21.61 -6.24
CA GLN A 71 9.62 -22.21 -7.58
C GLN A 71 9.89 -21.19 -8.69
N ILE A 72 9.45 -19.94 -8.51
CA ILE A 72 9.77 -18.85 -9.43
C ILE A 72 11.29 -18.57 -9.36
N ALA A 73 11.83 -18.36 -8.16
CA ALA A 73 13.24 -18.04 -7.97
C ALA A 73 14.19 -19.13 -8.51
N SER A 74 13.83 -20.42 -8.40
CA SER A 74 14.64 -21.52 -8.96
C SER A 74 14.75 -21.53 -10.48
N GLN A 75 13.87 -20.80 -11.17
CA GLN A 75 13.85 -20.70 -12.64
C GLN A 75 14.48 -19.40 -13.14
N LEU A 76 14.76 -18.44 -12.25
CA LEU A 76 15.50 -17.24 -12.60
C LEU A 76 16.98 -17.60 -12.80
N SER A 77 17.58 -17.11 -13.88
CA SER A 77 19.02 -17.29 -14.14
C SER A 77 19.85 -16.32 -13.29
N CYS A 78 19.77 -16.45 -11.97
CA CYS A 78 20.51 -15.62 -11.03
C CYS A 78 21.92 -16.19 -10.85
N LYS A 79 22.91 -15.59 -11.51
CA LYS A 79 24.34 -15.81 -11.20
C LYS A 79 24.75 -14.90 -10.06
N ASN A 80 24.23 -15.14 -8.86
CA ASN A 80 24.75 -14.50 -7.67
C ASN A 80 26.03 -15.25 -7.26
N PRO A 81 27.23 -14.63 -7.27
CA PRO A 81 28.47 -15.28 -6.83
C PRO A 81 28.45 -15.65 -5.35
#